data_AF-A0A7Y5D3Y2-F1
#
_entry.id   AF-A0A7Y5D3Y2-F1
#
_cell.length_a   1.000
_cell.length_b   1.000
_cell.length_c   1.000
_cell.angle_alpha   90.00
_cell.angle_beta   90.00
_cell.angle_gamma   90.00
#
_symmetry.space_group_name_H-M   'P 1'
#
loop_
_entity.id
_entity.type
_entity.pdbx_description
1 polymer ?
#
loop_
_entity_poly.entity_id
_entity_poly.type
_entity_poly.pdbx_seq_one_letter_code
_entity_poly.pdbx_strand_id
1 'polypeptide(L)'
;MRYILKYLVMLILWMGLGFAQAAVLVKESSGNRCKDQAYVNKIHDLWHKRKPTYTEWINNSSDDAYNLYNVQIETNNLLIYADRCHDLGILGELLATYLPANNTLKNSDAYQYYYYPDSPRQSDHKLTKKYQMWLTKDADIGTENILSSAQFLYLIADAINVIGHIRKSEQTPLMAWFTKFYVPILMDHYQRWILDDVGPFQVRGWGCAVNGQYVETGMNHFKYLTKSLAKTLGDSSSPSYCNAVTDTDMWIIAGVTKLMAAAIKNPKTVTIPADKNTSYLSYIKLGAHLLASRISFSKLTDFSGNIVQGANFDLGAWDDHEDYKYAGYELAAYPKFNDKDLKKYSKKNTAWDISHARRFVNVFQTLYENKDLLGLSFPSQAIMQGLANQFIYGTFNRNFEMPLFTNFMDGSNGWFRVGYLERVGFGYAPNDQSIAALTGGYGFLSEYNSDIGELFCKLEVMINSTSANIRKHVIDHYESNYQNNYSKIRSADYSDLNNSETQADFLNFYPAQYNISNSCA
;
A
#
# COMPACT_ATOMS: atom_id res chain seq x y z
N MET A 1 43.07 18.87 -25.49
CA MET A 1 42.11 18.35 -26.50
C MET A 1 41.94 16.82 -26.52
N ARG A 2 42.97 15.99 -26.27
CA ARG A 2 42.82 14.51 -26.30
C ARG A 2 42.01 13.89 -25.14
N TYR A 3 41.74 14.62 -24.06
CA TYR A 3 40.91 14.15 -22.94
C TYR A 3 39.40 14.40 -23.13
N ILE A 4 39.01 15.38 -23.95
CA ILE A 4 37.59 15.71 -24.21
C ILE A 4 36.95 14.69 -25.16
N LEU A 5 37.74 14.09 -26.07
CA LEU A 5 37.24 13.12 -27.04
C LEU A 5 36.88 11.76 -26.41
N LYS A 6 37.51 11.37 -25.29
CA LYS A 6 37.18 10.11 -24.58
C LYS A 6 35.83 10.16 -23.88
N TYR A 7 35.44 11.33 -23.34
CA TYR A 7 34.12 11.51 -22.73
C TYR A 7 33.01 11.67 -23.76
N LEU A 8 33.30 12.29 -24.92
CA LEU A 8 32.31 12.43 -25.99
C LEU A 8 31.96 11.08 -26.65
N VAL A 9 32.93 10.16 -26.79
CA VAL A 9 32.70 8.81 -27.33
C VAL A 9 31.94 7.92 -26.33
N MET A 10 32.15 8.09 -25.02
CA MET A 10 31.35 7.42 -24.00
C MET A 10 29.90 7.92 -23.95
N LEU A 11 29.66 9.22 -24.17
CA LEU A 11 28.31 9.79 -24.22
C LEU A 11 27.54 9.31 -25.48
N ILE A 12 28.23 9.18 -26.62
CA ILE A 12 27.61 8.74 -27.88
C ILE A 12 27.34 7.22 -27.87
N LEU A 13 28.18 6.42 -27.22
CA LEU A 13 27.92 4.98 -27.03
C LEU A 13 26.75 4.70 -26.06
N TRP A 14 26.46 5.62 -25.13
CA TRP A 14 25.31 5.49 -24.22
C TRP A 14 23.97 5.87 -24.88
N MET A 15 23.99 6.72 -25.91
CA MET A 15 22.79 7.09 -26.67
C MET A 15 22.46 6.13 -27.84
N GLY A 16 23.38 5.24 -28.22
CA GLY A 16 23.25 4.34 -29.38
C GLY A 16 22.85 2.90 -29.06
N LEU A 17 22.87 2.47 -27.79
CA LEU A 17 22.30 1.19 -27.38
C LEU A 17 20.79 1.36 -27.30
N GLY A 18 20.13 1.08 -28.42
CA GLY A 18 18.68 0.96 -28.48
C GLY A 18 18.21 0.12 -27.30
N PHE A 19 17.33 0.69 -26.50
CA PHE A 19 16.59 -0.02 -25.47
C PHE A 19 15.88 -1.20 -26.14
N ALA A 20 16.53 -2.37 -26.16
CA ALA A 20 15.82 -3.62 -26.30
C ALA A 20 14.87 -3.61 -25.10
N GLN A 21 13.59 -3.31 -25.36
CA GLN A 21 12.53 -3.53 -24.38
C GLN A 21 12.72 -4.97 -23.95
N ALA A 22 13.21 -5.17 -22.73
CA ALA A 22 13.11 -6.44 -22.07
C ALA A 22 11.62 -6.68 -21.95
N ALA A 23 11.05 -7.35 -22.96
CA ALA A 23 9.73 -7.92 -22.86
C ALA A 23 9.87 -8.89 -21.69
N VAL A 24 9.39 -8.46 -20.52
CA VAL A 24 9.08 -9.38 -19.43
C VAL A 24 8.04 -10.29 -20.05
N LEU A 25 8.50 -11.43 -20.55
CA LEU A 25 7.67 -12.50 -21.06
C LEU A 25 6.84 -12.96 -19.87
N VAL A 26 5.67 -12.35 -19.69
CA VAL A 26 4.62 -12.89 -18.86
C VAL A 26 4.30 -14.22 -19.50
N LYS A 27 4.84 -15.28 -18.89
CA LYS A 27 4.60 -16.64 -19.33
C LYS A 27 3.08 -16.80 -19.28
N GLU A 28 2.41 -16.91 -20.43
CA GLU A 28 0.97 -17.15 -20.46
C GLU A 28 0.71 -18.44 -19.69
N SER A 29 0.25 -18.33 -18.44
CA SER A 29 -0.16 -19.49 -17.68
C SER A 29 -1.42 -20.04 -18.34
N SER A 30 -1.49 -21.36 -18.47
CA SER A 30 -2.61 -22.08 -19.07
C SER A 30 -3.91 -21.99 -18.25
N GLY A 31 -4.04 -21.04 -17.31
CA GLY A 31 -5.15 -20.87 -16.38
C GLY A 31 -5.48 -19.41 -16.07
N ASN A 32 -5.33 -18.51 -17.05
CA ASN A 32 -5.67 -17.10 -16.88
C ASN A 32 -7.20 -16.89 -16.77
N ARG A 33 -7.69 -16.49 -15.58
CA ARG A 33 -9.11 -16.19 -15.32
C ARG A 33 -9.65 -15.01 -16.11
N CYS A 34 -8.79 -14.15 -16.65
CA CYS A 34 -9.21 -13.06 -17.53
C CYS A 34 -9.99 -13.57 -18.77
N LYS A 35 -9.88 -14.86 -19.12
CA LYS A 35 -10.62 -15.50 -20.23
C LYS A 35 -11.92 -16.17 -19.79
N ASP A 36 -12.19 -16.29 -18.49
CA ASP A 36 -13.44 -16.84 -17.95
C ASP A 36 -14.49 -15.72 -17.86
N GLN A 37 -15.43 -15.73 -18.80
CA GLN A 37 -16.47 -14.71 -18.87
C GLN A 37 -17.36 -14.65 -17.62
N ALA A 38 -17.59 -15.77 -16.93
CA ALA A 38 -18.40 -15.77 -15.72
C ALA A 38 -17.69 -15.02 -14.58
N TYR A 39 -16.38 -15.24 -14.45
CA TYR A 39 -15.55 -14.53 -13.50
C TYR A 39 -15.42 -13.03 -13.83
N VAL A 40 -15.20 -12.68 -15.11
CA VAL A 40 -15.17 -11.29 -15.58
C VAL A 40 -16.50 -10.59 -15.26
N ASN A 41 -17.63 -11.19 -15.63
CA ASN A 41 -18.96 -10.62 -15.37
C ASN A 41 -19.21 -10.41 -13.87
N LYS A 42 -18.78 -11.36 -13.03
CA LYS A 42 -18.89 -11.23 -11.57
C LYS A 42 -18.17 -10.00 -11.03
N ILE A 43 -16.97 -9.69 -11.53
CA ILE A 43 -16.21 -8.49 -11.16
C ILE A 43 -16.94 -7.23 -11.66
N HIS A 44 -17.42 -7.23 -12.90
CA HIS A 44 -18.17 -6.09 -13.47
C HIS A 44 -19.45 -5.79 -12.69
N ASP A 45 -20.22 -6.83 -12.32
CA ASP A 45 -21.44 -6.69 -11.54
C ASP A 45 -21.16 -6.10 -10.15
N LEU A 46 -20.11 -6.57 -9.47
CA LEU A 46 -19.68 -6.02 -8.18
C LEU A 46 -19.27 -4.55 -8.32
N TRP A 47 -18.47 -4.23 -9.35
CA TRP A 47 -18.06 -2.87 -9.64
C TRP A 47 -19.25 -1.94 -9.88
N HIS A 48 -20.21 -2.33 -10.73
CA HIS A 48 -21.38 -1.52 -11.03
C HIS A 48 -22.23 -1.23 -9.80
N LYS A 49 -22.39 -2.20 -8.89
CA LYS A 49 -23.12 -1.99 -7.63
C LYS A 49 -22.41 -1.01 -6.70
N ARG A 50 -21.07 -1.06 -6.65
CA ARG A 50 -20.28 -0.33 -5.67
C ARG A 50 -19.80 1.05 -6.14
N LYS A 51 -19.66 1.24 -7.45
CA LYS A 51 -19.24 2.49 -8.10
C LYS A 51 -19.97 3.75 -7.62
N PRO A 52 -21.30 3.74 -7.37
CA PRO A 52 -21.99 4.93 -6.83
C PRO A 52 -21.39 5.42 -5.51
N THR A 53 -21.03 4.51 -4.59
CA THR A 53 -20.41 4.89 -3.31
C THR A 53 -19.03 5.51 -3.51
N TYR A 54 -18.21 4.95 -4.41
CA TYR A 54 -16.90 5.55 -4.73
C TYR A 54 -17.03 6.92 -5.37
N THR A 55 -18.03 7.10 -6.22
CA THR A 55 -18.33 8.40 -6.83
C THR A 55 -18.71 9.43 -5.77
N GLU A 56 -19.54 9.04 -4.80
CA GLU A 56 -19.90 9.89 -3.66
C GLU A 56 -18.67 10.26 -2.82
N TRP A 57 -17.85 9.28 -2.44
CA TRP A 57 -16.60 9.51 -1.70
C TRP A 57 -15.65 10.47 -2.44
N ILE A 58 -15.46 10.27 -3.74
CA ILE A 58 -14.63 11.15 -4.57
C ILE A 58 -15.19 12.57 -4.57
N ASN A 59 -16.50 12.74 -4.75
CA ASN A 59 -17.13 14.06 -4.78
C ASN A 59 -17.07 14.77 -3.43
N ASN A 60 -17.04 14.02 -2.33
CA ASN A 60 -16.98 14.54 -0.96
C ASN A 60 -15.54 14.58 -0.40
N SER A 61 -14.51 14.36 -1.23
CA SER A 61 -13.12 14.31 -0.77
C SER A 61 -12.55 15.65 -0.29
N SER A 62 -13.20 16.78 -0.59
CA SER A 62 -12.85 18.09 -0.01
C SER A 62 -13.35 18.27 1.41
N ASP A 63 -14.40 17.53 1.78
CA ASP A 63 -15.00 17.56 3.11
C ASP A 63 -14.27 16.53 4.01
N ASP A 64 -13.98 15.35 3.47
CA ASP A 64 -13.18 14.32 4.15
C ASP A 64 -12.15 13.68 3.19
N ALA A 65 -10.88 14.03 3.36
CA ALA A 65 -9.79 13.46 2.57
C ALA A 65 -9.61 11.95 2.80
N TYR A 66 -10.14 11.38 3.89
CA TYR A 66 -10.14 9.94 4.13
C TYR A 66 -10.96 9.16 3.11
N ASN A 67 -11.90 9.82 2.41
CA ASN A 67 -12.57 9.23 1.25
C ASN A 67 -11.57 8.81 0.15
N LEU A 68 -10.51 9.59 -0.07
CA LEU A 68 -9.46 9.25 -1.05
C LEU A 68 -8.66 8.01 -0.62
N TYR A 69 -8.42 7.89 0.69
CA TYR A 69 -7.79 6.72 1.29
C TYR A 69 -8.64 5.47 1.04
N ASN A 70 -9.94 5.52 1.31
CA ASN A 70 -10.86 4.39 1.11
C ASN A 70 -10.97 3.99 -0.37
N VAL A 71 -11.11 4.96 -1.28
CA VAL A 71 -11.16 4.68 -2.73
C VAL A 71 -9.92 3.92 -3.19
N GLN A 72 -8.73 4.34 -2.74
CA GLN A 72 -7.53 3.59 -3.10
C GLN A 72 -7.54 2.18 -2.52
N ILE A 73 -7.87 2.00 -1.25
CA ILE A 73 -7.89 0.67 -0.63
C ILE A 73 -8.81 -0.26 -1.40
N GLU A 74 -9.98 0.21 -1.79
CA GLU A 74 -10.99 -0.68 -2.35
C GLU A 74 -10.91 -0.89 -3.86
N THR A 75 -10.19 -0.04 -4.59
CA THR A 75 -10.16 -0.10 -6.07
C THR A 75 -8.79 -0.41 -6.66
N ASN A 76 -7.73 -0.41 -5.86
CA ASN A 76 -6.38 -0.65 -6.37
C ASN A 76 -6.19 -2.07 -6.93
N ASN A 77 -6.74 -3.10 -6.28
CA ASN A 77 -6.67 -4.47 -6.82
C ASN A 77 -7.43 -4.58 -8.15
N LEU A 78 -8.54 -3.85 -8.29
CA LEU A 78 -9.31 -3.80 -9.54
C LEU A 78 -8.55 -3.09 -10.66
N LEU A 79 -7.79 -2.03 -10.36
CA LEU A 79 -6.93 -1.37 -11.32
C LEU A 79 -5.81 -2.31 -11.82
N ILE A 80 -5.16 -3.04 -10.92
CA ILE A 80 -4.14 -4.04 -11.27
C ILE A 80 -4.74 -5.12 -12.15
N TYR A 81 -5.92 -5.65 -11.79
CA TYR A 81 -6.66 -6.59 -12.63
C TYR A 81 -6.96 -6.03 -14.02
N ALA A 82 -7.41 -4.78 -14.12
CA ALA A 82 -7.73 -4.17 -15.40
C ALA A 82 -6.52 -4.06 -16.32
N ASP A 83 -5.33 -3.75 -15.77
CA ASP A 83 -4.06 -3.80 -16.50
C ASP A 83 -3.73 -5.23 -16.96
N ARG A 84 -3.69 -6.18 -16.01
CA ARG A 84 -3.26 -7.55 -16.27
C ARG A 84 -4.18 -8.34 -17.19
N CYS A 85 -5.47 -8.07 -17.14
CA CYS A 85 -6.47 -8.66 -18.01
C CYS A 85 -6.73 -7.87 -19.29
N HIS A 86 -6.08 -6.72 -19.46
CA HIS A 86 -6.37 -5.77 -20.54
C HIS A 86 -7.88 -5.42 -20.62
N ASP A 87 -8.53 -5.30 -19.47
CA ASP A 87 -9.95 -4.95 -19.34
C ASP A 87 -10.13 -3.43 -19.46
N LEU A 88 -10.11 -2.96 -20.71
CA LEU A 88 -10.23 -1.54 -21.02
C LEU A 88 -11.57 -0.93 -20.61
N GLY A 89 -12.61 -1.76 -20.42
CA GLY A 89 -13.93 -1.35 -19.94
C GLY A 89 -13.84 -0.90 -18.49
N ILE A 90 -13.41 -1.81 -17.59
CA ILE A 90 -13.21 -1.49 -16.17
C ILE A 90 -12.20 -0.35 -16.01
N LEU A 91 -11.09 -0.36 -16.74
CA LEU A 91 -10.13 0.73 -16.67
C LEU A 91 -10.79 2.08 -17.02
N GLY A 92 -11.55 2.15 -18.11
CA GLY A 92 -12.28 3.36 -18.48
C GLY A 92 -13.23 3.84 -17.39
N GLU A 93 -13.93 2.92 -16.73
CA GLU A 93 -14.82 3.26 -15.62
C GLU A 93 -14.10 3.72 -14.36
N LEU A 94 -12.98 3.10 -14.00
CA LEU A 94 -12.13 3.53 -12.87
C LEU A 94 -11.63 4.95 -13.10
N LEU A 95 -11.08 5.23 -14.28
CA LEU A 95 -10.62 6.58 -14.65
C LEU A 95 -11.74 7.61 -14.55
N ALA A 96 -12.95 7.27 -15.01
CA ALA A 96 -14.12 8.13 -14.91
C ALA A 96 -14.56 8.37 -13.45
N THR A 97 -14.43 7.38 -12.57
CA THR A 97 -14.72 7.50 -11.14
C THR A 97 -13.68 8.33 -10.40
N TYR A 98 -12.40 8.21 -10.75
CA TYR A 98 -11.31 8.93 -10.08
C TYR A 98 -11.27 10.41 -10.48
N LEU A 99 -11.52 10.69 -11.76
CA LEU A 99 -11.33 12.02 -12.34
C LEU A 99 -12.02 13.17 -11.59
N PRO A 100 -13.26 13.03 -11.08
CA PRO A 100 -13.93 14.10 -10.34
C PRO A 100 -13.25 14.52 -9.03
N ALA A 101 -12.29 13.75 -8.49
CA ALA A 101 -11.47 14.18 -7.33
C ALA A 101 -10.66 15.43 -7.64
N ASN A 102 -10.55 15.81 -8.91
CA ASN A 102 -9.94 17.07 -9.27
C ASN A 102 -10.74 18.31 -8.88
N ASN A 103 -12.07 18.19 -8.83
CA ASN A 103 -12.97 19.29 -8.51
C ASN A 103 -12.97 19.60 -7.01
N THR A 104 -12.41 18.70 -6.20
CA THR A 104 -12.32 18.83 -4.74
C THR A 104 -10.98 19.39 -4.28
N LEU A 105 -10.02 19.59 -5.20
CA LEU A 105 -8.75 20.26 -4.91
C LEU A 105 -8.98 21.74 -4.61
N LYS A 106 -8.33 22.23 -3.56
CA LYS A 106 -8.26 23.65 -3.22
C LYS A 106 -6.96 24.25 -3.70
N ASN A 107 -7.02 25.46 -4.23
CA ASN A 107 -5.84 26.21 -4.62
C ASN A 107 -5.34 27.05 -3.44
N SER A 108 -4.24 26.64 -2.81
CA SER A 108 -3.72 27.28 -1.60
C SER A 108 -2.19 27.44 -1.64
N ASP A 109 -1.69 28.52 -1.06
CA ASP A 109 -0.26 28.75 -0.78
C ASP A 109 0.09 28.45 0.68
N ALA A 110 -0.80 27.80 1.43
CA ALA A 110 -0.54 27.35 2.78
C ALA A 110 -1.40 26.13 3.16
N TYR A 111 -0.91 25.36 4.12
CA TYR A 111 -1.73 24.36 4.81
C TYR A 111 -1.27 24.22 6.26
N GLN A 112 -2.13 23.67 7.11
CA GLN A 112 -1.81 23.40 8.51
C GLN A 112 -1.29 21.98 8.70
N TYR A 113 -0.31 21.83 9.59
CA TYR A 113 0.12 20.51 10.08
C TYR A 113 0.27 20.53 11.60
N TYR A 114 0.09 19.35 12.22
CA TYR A 114 0.15 19.16 13.67
C TYR A 114 1.52 18.60 14.09
N TYR A 115 2.10 19.11 15.18
CA TYR A 115 3.40 18.64 15.68
C TYR A 115 3.45 18.13 17.13
N TYR A 116 2.29 17.83 17.74
CA TYR A 116 2.21 17.20 19.06
C TYR A 116 0.92 16.37 19.26
N PRO A 117 0.99 15.19 19.89
CA PRO A 117 -0.17 14.35 20.18
C PRO A 117 -0.93 14.85 21.42
N ASP A 118 -0.22 15.26 22.48
CA ASP A 118 -0.84 15.63 23.76
C ASP A 118 -1.24 17.11 23.85
N SER A 119 -0.76 17.92 22.91
CA SER A 119 -1.09 19.35 22.80
C SER A 119 -0.92 19.79 21.36
N PRO A 120 -1.81 19.35 20.43
CA PRO A 120 -1.66 19.58 19.01
C PRO A 120 -1.50 21.06 18.70
N ARG A 121 -0.26 21.45 18.45
CA ARG A 121 0.04 22.77 17.91
C ARG A 121 -0.11 22.67 16.41
N GLN A 122 -0.98 23.51 15.88
CA GLN A 122 -1.06 23.76 14.45
C GLN A 122 -0.04 24.82 14.08
N SER A 123 0.69 24.59 13.00
CA SER A 123 1.49 25.63 12.36
C SER A 123 1.09 25.74 10.90
N ASP A 124 0.92 26.98 10.46
CA ASP A 124 0.72 27.29 9.06
C ASP A 124 2.04 27.10 8.33
N HIS A 125 2.05 26.19 7.36
CA HIS A 125 3.16 26.01 6.45
C HIS A 125 2.92 26.85 5.20
N LYS A 126 3.68 27.95 5.03
CA LYS A 126 3.64 28.78 3.83
C LYS A 126 4.41 28.10 2.70
N LEU A 127 3.81 28.10 1.52
CA LEU A 127 4.33 27.53 0.29
C LEU A 127 4.89 28.63 -0.61
N THR A 128 5.82 28.24 -1.49
CA THR A 128 6.49 29.14 -2.43
C THR A 128 5.57 29.68 -3.53
N LYS A 129 4.44 28.99 -3.77
CA LYS A 129 3.40 29.36 -4.72
C LYS A 129 2.07 28.74 -4.28
N LYS A 130 1.00 29.02 -5.01
CA LYS A 130 -0.26 28.29 -4.84
C LYS A 130 -0.17 26.91 -5.48
N TYR A 131 -0.66 25.91 -4.76
CA TYR A 131 -0.73 24.51 -5.16
C TYR A 131 -2.17 24.02 -5.09
N GLN A 132 -2.52 23.05 -5.95
CA GLN A 132 -3.78 22.31 -5.84
C GLN A 132 -3.59 21.17 -4.85
N MET A 133 -4.34 21.16 -3.74
CA MET A 133 -4.21 20.17 -2.67
C MET A 133 -5.58 19.78 -2.11
N TRP A 134 -5.71 18.58 -1.55
CA TRP A 134 -6.89 18.19 -0.78
C TRP A 134 -6.74 18.67 0.66
N LEU A 135 -7.42 19.77 0.98
CA LEU A 135 -7.41 20.36 2.32
C LEU A 135 -8.79 20.25 2.95
N THR A 136 -8.84 19.96 4.25
CA THR A 136 -10.08 19.97 5.04
C THR A 136 -10.81 21.31 4.96
N LYS A 137 -12.12 21.29 5.16
CA LYS A 137 -13.02 22.46 4.97
C LYS A 137 -13.00 23.48 6.10
N ASP A 138 -12.61 23.06 7.30
CA ASP A 138 -12.99 23.77 8.52
C ASP A 138 -12.06 24.94 8.92
N ALA A 139 -11.18 25.40 8.04
CA ALA A 139 -10.28 26.51 8.32
C ALA A 139 -9.95 27.37 7.08
N ASP A 140 -9.64 28.65 7.31
CA ASP A 140 -9.09 29.56 6.30
C ASP A 140 -7.81 29.00 5.66
N ILE A 141 -7.06 28.20 6.44
CA ILE A 141 -5.92 27.40 6.01
C ILE A 141 -6.21 25.95 6.41
N GLY A 142 -6.71 25.13 5.47
CA GLY A 142 -7.06 23.74 5.76
C GLY A 142 -5.86 22.85 6.06
N THR A 143 -6.11 21.68 6.64
CA THR A 143 -5.11 20.63 6.89
C THR A 143 -5.07 19.65 5.74
N GLU A 144 -3.88 19.24 5.33
CA GLU A 144 -3.71 18.13 4.38
C GLU A 144 -3.48 16.81 5.13
N ASN A 145 -4.30 15.79 4.86
CA ASN A 145 -3.99 14.43 5.27
C ASN A 145 -3.02 13.82 4.24
N ILE A 146 -1.72 13.86 4.55
CA ILE A 146 -0.67 13.39 3.65
C ILE A 146 -0.82 11.90 3.33
N LEU A 147 -1.19 11.07 4.31
CA LEU A 147 -1.39 9.64 4.09
C LEU A 147 -2.49 9.40 3.04
N SER A 148 -3.66 9.99 3.23
CA SER A 148 -4.78 9.84 2.29
C SER A 148 -4.42 10.34 0.90
N SER A 149 -3.76 11.50 0.83
CA SER A 149 -3.35 12.11 -0.44
C SER A 149 -2.28 11.28 -1.16
N ALA A 150 -1.24 10.84 -0.45
CA ALA A 150 -0.16 10.04 -1.03
C ALA A 150 -0.66 8.69 -1.53
N GLN A 151 -1.56 8.05 -0.78
CA GLN A 151 -2.17 6.79 -1.15
C GLN A 151 -3.00 6.93 -2.43
N PHE A 152 -3.89 7.93 -2.50
CA PHE A 152 -4.66 8.18 -3.72
C PHE A 152 -3.78 8.60 -4.91
N LEU A 153 -2.76 9.43 -4.69
CA LEU A 153 -1.83 9.81 -5.75
C LEU A 153 -1.02 8.62 -6.27
N TYR A 154 -0.70 7.63 -5.44
CA TYR A 154 -0.16 6.36 -5.91
C TYR A 154 -1.12 5.66 -6.90
N LEU A 155 -2.41 5.56 -6.56
CA LEU A 155 -3.43 4.98 -7.45
C LEU A 155 -3.49 5.71 -8.81
N ILE A 156 -3.48 7.04 -8.78
CA ILE A 156 -3.49 7.88 -9.98
C ILE A 156 -2.20 7.68 -10.80
N ALA A 157 -1.03 7.63 -10.16
CA ALA A 157 0.23 7.38 -10.83
C ALA A 157 0.28 5.98 -11.47
N ASP A 158 -0.27 4.97 -10.80
CA ASP A 158 -0.35 3.61 -11.34
C ASP A 158 -1.28 3.58 -12.56
N ALA A 159 -2.45 4.20 -12.49
CA ALA A 159 -3.37 4.29 -13.62
C ALA A 159 -2.73 4.98 -14.85
N ILE A 160 -1.92 6.02 -14.65
CA ILE A 160 -1.17 6.67 -15.73
C ILE A 160 -0.07 5.75 -16.29
N ASN A 161 0.60 4.97 -15.44
CA ASN A 161 1.57 3.98 -15.90
C ASN A 161 0.90 2.85 -16.70
N VAL A 162 -0.29 2.38 -16.31
CA VAL A 162 -1.13 1.42 -17.07
C VAL A 162 -1.50 1.98 -18.43
N ILE A 163 -1.99 3.23 -18.50
CA ILE A 163 -2.25 3.93 -19.78
C ILE A 163 -1.00 3.96 -20.68
N GLY A 164 0.18 4.09 -20.07
CA GLY A 164 1.47 4.04 -20.75
C GLY A 164 1.79 2.71 -21.43
N HIS A 165 1.17 1.58 -21.02
CA HIS A 165 1.38 0.26 -21.62
C HIS A 165 0.37 -0.04 -22.73
N ILE A 166 -0.78 0.64 -22.72
CA ILE A 166 -1.83 0.47 -23.72
C ILE A 166 -1.37 1.00 -25.08
N ARG A 167 -1.58 0.21 -26.14
CA ARG A 167 -1.22 0.59 -27.51
C ARG A 167 -1.93 1.90 -27.87
N LYS A 168 -1.24 2.77 -28.60
CA LYS A 168 -1.77 4.10 -28.90
C LYS A 168 -3.13 4.09 -29.62
N SER A 169 -3.39 3.06 -30.43
CA SER A 169 -4.67 2.85 -31.14
C SER A 169 -5.84 2.45 -30.23
N GLU A 170 -5.56 1.95 -29.03
CA GLU A 170 -6.56 1.53 -28.03
C GLU A 170 -6.79 2.59 -26.95
N GLN A 171 -5.93 3.60 -26.86
CA GLN A 171 -6.09 4.67 -25.89
C GLN A 171 -7.33 5.52 -26.19
N THR A 172 -8.19 5.69 -25.19
CA THR A 172 -9.42 6.48 -25.32
C THR A 172 -9.15 7.98 -25.05
N PRO A 173 -10.06 8.89 -25.48
CA PRO A 173 -9.98 10.31 -25.12
C PRO A 173 -9.97 10.55 -23.60
N LEU A 174 -10.68 9.72 -22.83
CA LEU A 174 -10.67 9.78 -21.37
C LEU A 174 -9.28 9.51 -20.79
N MET A 175 -8.55 8.51 -21.29
CA MET A 175 -7.18 8.22 -20.85
C MET A 175 -6.22 9.38 -21.12
N ALA A 176 -6.34 10.00 -22.30
CA ALA A 176 -5.54 11.17 -22.66
C ALA A 176 -5.88 12.38 -21.76
N TRP A 177 -7.17 12.62 -21.50
CA TRP A 177 -7.62 13.69 -20.62
C TRP A 177 -7.17 13.47 -19.17
N PHE A 178 -7.35 12.26 -18.65
CA PHE A 178 -6.92 11.85 -17.32
C PHE A 178 -5.42 12.10 -17.12
N THR A 179 -4.59 11.63 -18.07
CA THR A 179 -3.13 11.83 -18.01
C THR A 179 -2.77 13.32 -18.06
N LYS A 180 -3.33 14.07 -19.00
CA LYS A 180 -3.10 15.52 -19.13
C LYS A 180 -3.43 16.25 -17.83
N PHE A 181 -4.48 15.83 -17.14
CA PHE A 181 -4.96 16.49 -15.95
C PHE A 181 -4.14 16.15 -14.70
N TYR A 182 -3.89 14.86 -14.46
CA TYR A 182 -3.26 14.42 -13.20
C TYR A 182 -1.74 14.47 -13.20
N VAL A 183 -1.06 14.42 -14.35
CA VAL A 183 0.42 14.53 -14.38
C VAL A 183 0.90 15.82 -13.71
N PRO A 184 0.35 17.02 -14.01
CA PRO A 184 0.69 18.24 -13.26
C PRO A 184 0.46 18.16 -11.75
N ILE A 185 -0.68 17.59 -11.32
CA ILE A 185 -1.03 17.47 -9.90
C ILE A 185 -0.07 16.55 -9.15
N LEU A 186 0.27 15.40 -9.75
CA LEU A 186 1.26 14.48 -9.21
C LEU A 186 2.61 15.18 -9.06
N MET A 187 3.06 15.86 -10.12
CA MET A 187 4.34 16.58 -10.09
C MET A 187 4.36 17.70 -9.04
N ASP A 188 3.25 18.41 -8.83
CA ASP A 188 3.16 19.48 -7.84
C ASP A 188 3.20 18.93 -6.40
N HIS A 189 2.49 17.84 -6.10
CA HIS A 189 2.55 17.18 -4.78
C HIS A 189 3.94 16.60 -4.51
N TYR A 190 4.50 15.84 -5.46
CA TYR A 190 5.81 15.23 -5.28
C TYR A 190 6.93 16.26 -5.21
N GLN A 191 6.85 17.35 -5.98
CA GLN A 191 7.78 18.47 -5.83
C GLN A 191 7.75 19.03 -4.41
N ARG A 192 6.56 19.40 -3.92
CA ARG A 192 6.39 19.99 -2.59
C ARG A 192 6.81 19.05 -1.47
N TRP A 193 6.44 17.77 -1.56
CA TRP A 193 6.77 16.81 -0.52
C TRP A 193 8.24 16.43 -0.53
N ILE A 194 8.87 16.26 -1.70
CA ILE A 194 10.18 15.61 -1.79
C ILE A 194 11.31 16.63 -1.98
N LEU A 195 11.08 17.68 -2.77
CA LEU A 195 12.14 18.51 -3.35
C LEU A 195 12.15 19.95 -2.84
N ASP A 196 11.03 20.50 -2.38
CA ASP A 196 11.00 21.83 -1.76
C ASP A 196 11.81 21.84 -0.45
N ASP A 197 12.35 22.99 -0.04
CA ASP A 197 13.26 23.06 1.11
C ASP A 197 12.61 22.67 2.45
N VAL A 198 11.29 22.84 2.55
CA VAL A 198 10.50 22.58 3.74
C VAL A 198 9.28 21.74 3.35
N GLY A 199 8.96 20.75 4.18
CA GLY A 199 7.81 19.86 3.96
C GLY A 199 7.09 19.50 5.26
N PRO A 200 5.99 18.72 5.18
CA PRO A 200 5.19 18.36 6.35
C PRO A 200 5.84 17.32 7.26
N PHE A 201 7.00 16.76 6.89
CA PHE A 201 7.54 15.57 7.52
C PHE A 201 8.33 15.89 8.79
N GLN A 202 7.98 15.20 9.87
CA GLN A 202 8.58 15.37 11.18
C GLN A 202 8.12 14.24 12.12
N VAL A 203 8.94 13.99 13.15
CA VAL A 203 8.69 12.96 14.17
C VAL A 203 8.63 13.55 15.58
N ARG A 204 8.51 14.88 15.70
CA ARG A 204 8.55 15.53 17.01
C ARG A 204 7.33 15.17 17.86
N GLY A 205 6.17 15.08 17.23
CA GLY A 205 4.95 14.59 17.90
C GLY A 205 5.08 13.15 18.39
N TRP A 206 6.01 12.37 17.89
CA TRP A 206 6.25 11.00 18.33
C TRP A 206 7.20 10.93 19.54
N GLY A 207 7.58 12.07 20.12
CA GLY A 207 8.54 12.13 21.23
C GLY A 207 9.99 11.87 20.79
N CYS A 208 10.26 11.86 19.49
CA CYS A 208 11.55 11.45 18.96
C CYS A 208 12.64 12.49 19.16
N ALA A 209 13.76 12.05 19.73
CA ALA A 209 14.91 12.88 20.06
C ALA A 209 16.24 12.16 19.78
N VAL A 210 17.28 12.95 19.56
CA VAL A 210 18.66 12.46 19.44
C VAL A 210 19.50 13.22 20.46
N ASN A 211 20.16 12.50 21.37
CA ASN A 211 20.93 13.08 22.47
C ASN A 211 20.10 14.07 23.32
N GLY A 212 18.84 13.72 23.58
CA GLY A 212 17.91 14.55 24.37
C GLY A 212 17.38 15.80 23.65
N GLN A 213 17.72 16.01 22.37
CA GLN A 213 17.21 17.11 21.56
C GLN A 213 16.19 16.60 20.55
N TYR A 214 15.02 17.24 20.47
CA TYR A 214 14.03 16.91 19.46
C TYR A 214 14.60 17.03 18.06
N VAL A 215 14.23 16.09 17.20
CA VAL A 215 14.56 16.15 15.78
C VAL A 215 13.93 17.39 15.15
N GLU A 216 14.64 17.98 14.19
CA GLU A 216 14.15 19.12 13.44
C GLU A 216 12.79 18.85 12.77
N THR A 217 11.97 19.87 12.67
CA THR A 217 10.66 19.81 12.00
C THR A 217 10.72 20.44 10.61
N GLY A 218 9.66 20.26 9.82
CA GLY A 218 9.57 20.91 8.52
C GLY A 218 10.46 20.25 7.46
N MET A 219 10.79 18.97 7.60
CA MET A 219 11.63 18.29 6.61
C MET A 219 10.80 18.03 5.35
N ASN A 220 11.42 18.18 4.19
CA ASN A 220 10.94 17.47 3.01
C ASN A 220 11.20 15.96 3.16
N HIS A 221 10.54 15.17 2.33
CA HIS A 221 10.57 13.73 2.41
C HIS A 221 11.93 13.15 2.06
N PHE A 222 12.66 13.76 1.12
CA PHE A 222 14.02 13.32 0.80
C PHE A 222 14.93 13.36 2.03
N LYS A 223 14.90 14.47 2.78
CA LYS A 223 15.65 14.66 4.02
C LYS A 223 15.16 13.73 5.11
N TYR A 224 13.84 13.54 5.24
CA TYR A 224 13.24 12.59 6.18
C TYR A 224 13.73 11.16 5.93
N LEU A 225 13.64 10.65 4.69
CA LEU A 225 14.12 9.31 4.34
C LEU A 225 15.63 9.16 4.53
N THR A 226 16.42 10.21 4.23
CA THR A 226 17.86 10.20 4.47
C THR A 226 18.16 9.99 5.96
N LYS A 227 17.46 10.68 6.85
CA LYS A 227 17.61 10.50 8.30
C LYS A 227 17.07 9.17 8.79
N SER A 228 15.94 8.70 8.26
CA SER A 228 15.38 7.38 8.60
C SER A 228 16.35 6.26 8.24
N LEU A 229 16.96 6.34 7.05
CA LEU A 229 18.00 5.41 6.62
C LEU A 229 19.23 5.46 7.54
N ALA A 230 19.69 6.66 7.89
CA ALA A 230 20.80 6.85 8.82
C ALA A 230 20.46 6.54 10.28
N LYS A 231 19.19 6.21 10.59
CA LYS A 231 18.65 6.02 11.94
C LYS A 231 18.87 7.24 12.85
N THR A 232 18.73 8.44 12.30
CA THR A 232 18.90 9.72 13.02
C THR A 232 17.59 10.48 13.22
N LEU A 233 16.44 9.81 13.09
CA LEU A 233 15.15 10.33 13.53
C LEU A 233 14.87 9.99 15.00
N GLY A 234 15.68 9.14 15.63
CA GLY A 234 15.66 8.83 17.06
C GLY A 234 16.83 7.91 17.40
N ASP A 235 17.33 7.98 18.63
CA ASP A 235 18.39 7.09 19.13
C ASP A 235 17.82 5.99 20.05
N SER A 236 18.68 5.23 20.76
CA SER A 236 18.25 4.17 21.66
C SER A 236 17.45 4.64 22.89
N SER A 237 17.39 5.95 23.14
CA SER A 237 16.55 6.54 24.20
C SER A 237 15.17 6.99 23.70
N SER A 238 14.98 7.00 22.38
CA SER A 238 13.69 7.29 21.75
C SER A 238 12.84 6.03 21.55
N PRO A 239 11.53 6.18 21.38
CA PRO A 239 10.67 5.07 20.95
C PRO A 239 11.18 4.42 19.66
N SER A 240 11.05 3.10 19.55
CA SER A 240 11.53 2.33 18.38
C SER A 240 11.00 2.85 17.04
N TYR A 241 9.77 3.40 17.03
CA TYR A 241 9.07 3.84 15.82
C TYR A 241 9.57 5.17 15.25
N CYS A 242 10.50 5.85 15.92
CA CYS A 242 11.07 7.09 15.42
C CYS A 242 11.77 6.94 14.06
N ASN A 243 12.34 5.76 13.80
CA ASN A 243 12.97 5.43 12.52
C ASN A 243 12.18 4.36 11.74
N ALA A 244 10.89 4.19 12.03
CA ALA A 244 10.02 3.30 11.28
C ALA A 244 9.82 3.85 9.87
N VAL A 245 9.67 2.94 8.91
CA VAL A 245 9.02 3.27 7.64
C VAL A 245 7.51 3.30 7.90
N THR A 246 6.80 4.24 7.29
CA THR A 246 5.34 4.40 7.41
C THR A 246 4.61 4.11 6.11
N ASP A 247 3.29 3.93 6.16
CA ASP A 247 2.41 3.86 4.99
C ASP A 247 2.67 5.03 4.02
N THR A 248 2.80 6.24 4.56
CA THR A 248 3.05 7.46 3.79
C THR A 248 4.35 7.36 3.01
N ASP A 249 5.42 6.87 3.64
CA ASP A 249 6.72 6.71 2.98
C ASP A 249 6.61 5.74 1.81
N MET A 250 5.96 4.59 2.02
CA MET A 250 5.80 3.56 1.01
C MET A 250 5.00 4.06 -0.20
N TRP A 251 3.91 4.80 0.02
CA TRP A 251 3.08 5.31 -1.06
C TRP A 251 3.73 6.41 -1.88
N ILE A 252 4.47 7.33 -1.26
CA ILE A 252 5.20 8.36 -2.02
C ILE A 252 6.30 7.71 -2.87
N ILE A 253 7.07 6.76 -2.31
CA ILE A 253 8.12 6.03 -3.05
C ILE A 253 7.51 5.31 -4.27
N ALA A 254 6.42 4.56 -4.07
CA ALA A 254 5.78 3.81 -5.15
C ALA A 254 5.14 4.73 -6.20
N GLY A 255 4.47 5.82 -5.78
CA GLY A 255 3.82 6.75 -6.68
C GLY A 255 4.79 7.48 -7.60
N VAL A 256 5.93 7.96 -7.07
CA VAL A 256 6.99 8.58 -7.88
C VAL A 256 7.62 7.55 -8.83
N THR A 257 7.77 6.30 -8.39
CA THR A 257 8.25 5.20 -9.24
C THR A 257 7.33 4.97 -10.44
N LYS A 258 6.01 4.88 -10.24
CA LYS A 258 5.04 4.71 -11.33
C LYS A 258 5.00 5.93 -12.27
N LEU A 259 5.04 7.15 -11.73
CA LEU A 259 5.09 8.38 -12.54
C LEU A 259 6.34 8.41 -13.44
N MET A 260 7.52 8.12 -12.88
CA MET A 260 8.78 8.07 -13.63
C MET A 260 8.77 6.96 -14.69
N ALA A 261 8.26 5.78 -14.36
CA ALA A 261 8.10 4.69 -15.31
C ALA A 261 7.18 5.08 -16.48
N ALA A 262 6.06 5.74 -16.19
CA ALA A 262 5.14 6.23 -17.21
C ALA A 262 5.80 7.27 -18.14
N ALA A 263 6.60 8.19 -17.56
CA ALA A 263 7.35 9.20 -18.32
C ALA A 263 8.39 8.58 -19.25
N ILE A 264 9.11 7.56 -18.81
CA ILE A 264 10.10 6.87 -19.66
C ILE A 264 9.41 6.07 -20.77
N LYS A 265 8.31 5.38 -20.47
CA LYS A 265 7.56 4.57 -21.45
C LYS A 265 6.82 5.44 -22.48
N ASN A 266 6.33 6.62 -22.08
CA ASN A 266 5.54 7.50 -22.93
C ASN A 266 5.89 8.99 -22.72
N PRO A 267 7.09 9.43 -23.13
CA PRO A 267 7.60 10.78 -22.83
C PRO A 267 6.82 11.91 -23.52
N LYS A 268 6.06 11.60 -24.56
CA LYS A 268 5.17 12.55 -25.26
C LYS A 268 3.90 12.88 -24.48
N THR A 269 3.43 11.94 -23.66
CA THR A 269 2.16 12.08 -22.91
C THR A 269 2.43 12.42 -21.45
N VAL A 270 3.48 11.85 -20.87
CA VAL A 270 3.91 12.11 -19.50
C VAL A 270 5.30 12.74 -19.56
N THR A 271 5.36 14.06 -19.43
CA THR A 271 6.63 14.81 -19.50
C THR A 271 7.05 15.24 -18.10
N ILE A 272 8.24 14.80 -17.69
CA ILE A 272 8.91 15.27 -16.47
C ILE A 272 10.08 16.16 -16.89
N PRO A 273 10.19 17.39 -16.37
CA PRO A 273 11.34 18.25 -16.61
C PRO A 273 12.67 17.56 -16.26
N ALA A 274 13.72 17.82 -17.05
CA ALA A 274 14.99 17.08 -16.94
C ALA A 274 15.67 17.23 -15.57
N ASP A 275 15.58 18.42 -14.97
CA ASP A 275 16.06 18.72 -13.62
C ASP A 275 15.31 17.90 -12.55
N LYS A 276 13.98 17.78 -12.68
CA LYS A 276 13.16 16.96 -11.78
C LYS A 276 13.39 15.46 -11.98
N ASN A 277 13.66 15.02 -13.21
CA ASN A 277 13.91 13.62 -13.53
C ASN A 277 15.11 13.06 -12.75
N THR A 278 16.23 13.80 -12.69
CA THR A 278 17.41 13.39 -11.90
C THR A 278 17.10 13.34 -10.40
N SER A 279 16.38 14.33 -9.88
CA SER A 279 16.01 14.40 -8.47
C SER A 279 15.05 13.29 -8.05
N TYR A 280 14.01 13.01 -8.85
CA TYR A 280 13.08 11.90 -8.61
C TYR A 280 13.76 10.55 -8.71
N LEU A 281 14.65 10.33 -9.67
CA LEU A 281 15.42 9.08 -9.73
C LEU A 281 16.31 8.90 -8.49
N SER A 282 16.93 9.99 -8.02
CA SER A 282 17.75 9.96 -6.80
C SER A 282 16.92 9.65 -5.56
N TYR A 283 15.73 10.25 -5.46
CA TYR A 283 14.75 9.96 -4.42
C TYR A 283 14.28 8.50 -4.45
N ILE A 284 13.91 7.96 -5.62
CA ILE A 284 13.48 6.55 -5.76
C ILE A 284 14.61 5.62 -5.30
N LYS A 285 15.86 5.89 -5.69
CA LYS A 285 17.02 5.09 -5.25
C LYS A 285 17.23 5.14 -3.74
N LEU A 286 17.07 6.32 -3.12
CA LEU A 286 17.10 6.47 -1.67
C LEU A 286 15.98 5.66 -1.00
N GLY A 287 14.74 5.76 -1.50
CA GLY A 287 13.59 5.00 -1.00
C GLY A 287 13.80 3.49 -1.12
N ALA A 288 14.20 3.00 -2.30
CA ALA A 288 14.50 1.59 -2.52
C ALA A 288 15.63 1.08 -1.60
N HIS A 289 16.66 1.90 -1.36
CA HIS A 289 17.74 1.55 -0.45
C HIS A 289 17.27 1.51 1.02
N LEU A 290 16.44 2.46 1.44
CA LEU A 290 15.80 2.42 2.76
C LEU A 290 14.98 1.14 2.91
N LEU A 291 14.07 0.84 1.98
CA LEU A 291 13.23 -0.36 2.07
C LEU A 291 14.07 -1.64 2.10
N ALA A 292 15.10 -1.73 1.26
CA ALA A 292 16.03 -2.85 1.26
C ALA A 292 16.74 -3.03 2.61
N SER A 293 17.14 -1.93 3.25
CA SER A 293 17.82 -1.94 4.55
C SER A 293 16.95 -2.45 5.70
N ARG A 294 15.62 -2.54 5.50
CA ARG A 294 14.64 -2.99 6.50
C ARG A 294 14.17 -4.42 6.30
N ILE A 295 14.69 -5.14 5.32
CA ILE A 295 14.36 -6.55 5.13
C ILE A 295 15.14 -7.41 6.13
N SER A 296 14.41 -8.26 6.84
CA SER A 296 14.95 -9.33 7.68
C SER A 296 14.44 -10.67 7.18
N PHE A 297 15.28 -11.69 7.19
CA PHE A 297 14.88 -13.01 6.71
C PHE A 297 14.48 -13.95 7.84
N SER A 298 13.50 -14.80 7.57
CA SER A 298 13.04 -15.86 8.45
C SER A 298 13.29 -17.23 7.80
N LYS A 299 13.43 -18.25 8.64
CA LYS A 299 13.48 -19.65 8.21
C LYS A 299 12.11 -20.27 8.42
N LEU A 300 11.45 -20.67 7.34
CA LEU A 300 10.11 -21.26 7.33
C LEU A 300 10.17 -22.68 6.78
N THR A 301 9.05 -23.38 6.87
CA THR A 301 8.86 -24.71 6.29
C THR A 301 7.67 -24.65 5.33
N ASP A 302 7.81 -25.10 4.08
CA ASP A 302 6.69 -25.16 3.13
C ASP A 302 5.68 -26.28 3.51
N PHE A 303 4.69 -26.55 2.65
CA PHE A 303 3.73 -27.65 2.88
C PHE A 303 4.29 -29.04 2.60
N SER A 304 5.42 -29.13 1.88
CA SER A 304 6.14 -30.38 1.61
C SER A 304 7.19 -30.72 2.68
N GLY A 305 7.38 -29.86 3.67
CA GLY A 305 8.38 -30.02 4.72
C GLY A 305 9.77 -29.47 4.38
N ASN A 306 9.95 -28.82 3.22
CA ASN A 306 11.23 -28.22 2.86
C ASN A 306 11.43 -26.89 3.60
N ILE A 307 12.69 -26.62 3.95
CA ILE A 307 13.07 -25.31 4.48
C ILE A 307 13.05 -24.29 3.35
N VAL A 308 12.32 -23.20 3.56
CA VAL A 308 12.25 -22.05 2.66
C VAL A 308 12.55 -20.75 3.42
N GLN A 309 12.93 -19.72 2.69
CA GLN A 309 13.23 -18.40 3.26
C GLN A 309 12.00 -17.51 3.17
N GLY A 310 11.60 -16.93 4.30
CA GLY A 310 10.64 -15.83 4.34
C GLY A 310 11.34 -14.47 4.43
N ALA A 311 10.66 -13.40 4.07
CA ALA A 311 11.12 -12.03 4.22
C ALA A 311 10.12 -11.22 5.05
N ASN A 312 10.60 -10.63 6.13
CA ASN A 312 9.90 -9.67 6.96
C ASN A 312 10.41 -8.26 6.68
N PHE A 313 9.56 -7.29 6.91
CA PHE A 313 9.87 -5.88 6.71
C PHE A 313 9.75 -5.10 8.02
N ASP A 314 10.78 -4.32 8.31
CA ASP A 314 10.86 -3.34 9.41
C ASP A 314 10.54 -3.95 10.79
N LEU A 315 11.06 -5.17 11.03
CA LEU A 315 10.88 -5.88 12.29
C LEU A 315 11.30 -5.02 13.49
N GLY A 316 10.42 -4.93 14.47
CA GLY A 316 10.68 -4.24 15.73
C GLY A 316 10.55 -2.72 15.67
N ALA A 317 10.31 -2.15 14.49
CA ALA A 317 10.16 -0.71 14.35
C ALA A 317 8.99 -0.20 15.20
N TRP A 318 7.90 -0.96 15.31
CA TRP A 318 6.69 -0.55 16.02
C TRP A 318 6.54 -1.12 17.43
N ASP A 319 7.55 -1.83 17.96
CA ASP A 319 7.45 -2.54 19.26
C ASP A 319 7.04 -1.65 20.43
N ASP A 320 7.45 -0.37 20.42
CA ASP A 320 7.13 0.58 21.50
C ASP A 320 5.85 1.39 21.22
N HIS A 321 5.15 1.17 20.11
CA HIS A 321 3.90 1.86 19.79
C HIS A 321 2.72 1.23 20.54
N GLU A 322 1.79 2.04 21.05
CA GLU A 322 0.66 1.56 21.88
C GLU A 322 -0.20 0.51 21.17
N ASP A 323 -0.38 0.61 19.84
CA ASP A 323 -1.10 -0.38 19.04
C ASP A 323 -0.50 -1.81 19.13
N TYR A 324 0.79 -1.93 19.44
CA TYR A 324 1.57 -3.19 19.47
C TYR A 324 1.77 -3.73 20.89
N LYS A 325 1.32 -3.00 21.90
CA LYS A 325 1.52 -3.32 23.32
C LYS A 325 1.10 -4.73 23.73
N TYR A 326 0.14 -5.31 23.01
CA TYR A 326 -0.42 -6.64 23.27
C TYR A 326 -0.11 -7.67 22.17
N ALA A 327 0.89 -7.41 21.32
CA ALA A 327 1.22 -8.27 20.19
C ALA A 327 1.70 -9.69 20.57
N GLY A 328 2.05 -9.94 21.84
CA GLY A 328 2.36 -11.27 22.38
C GLY A 328 1.24 -11.90 23.21
N TYR A 329 0.08 -11.25 23.34
CA TYR A 329 -1.05 -11.78 24.08
C TYR A 329 -1.96 -12.62 23.17
N GLU A 330 -1.81 -13.94 23.16
CA GLU A 330 -2.48 -14.83 22.18
C GLU A 330 -3.83 -15.41 22.67
N LEU A 331 -4.34 -14.96 23.82
CA LEU A 331 -5.64 -15.44 24.30
C LEU A 331 -6.80 -14.70 23.61
N ALA A 332 -7.89 -15.42 23.35
CA ALA A 332 -9.08 -14.85 22.72
C ALA A 332 -9.84 -13.84 23.61
N ALA A 333 -9.68 -13.90 24.93
CA ALA A 333 -10.35 -13.00 25.86
C ALA A 333 -9.70 -11.61 25.84
N TYR A 334 -10.51 -10.54 25.87
CA TYR A 334 -10.01 -9.15 25.87
C TYR A 334 -8.94 -8.92 26.97
N PRO A 335 -7.80 -8.26 26.66
CA PRO A 335 -6.75 -8.00 27.64
C PRO A 335 -7.26 -7.18 28.83
N LYS A 336 -7.18 -7.74 30.04
CA LYS A 336 -7.54 -7.08 31.31
C LYS A 336 -6.33 -7.12 32.23
N PHE A 337 -5.40 -6.18 32.04
CA PHE A 337 -4.10 -6.23 32.69
C PHE A 337 -3.79 -4.97 33.48
N ASN A 338 -3.09 -5.15 34.60
CA ASN A 338 -2.32 -4.09 35.24
C ASN A 338 -0.96 -3.94 34.54
N ASP A 339 -0.22 -2.87 34.82
CA ASP A 339 1.04 -2.57 34.12
C ASP A 339 2.12 -3.65 34.26
N LYS A 340 2.09 -4.48 35.31
CA LYS A 340 3.10 -5.54 35.52
C LYS A 340 2.91 -6.70 34.54
N ASP A 341 1.67 -6.99 34.16
CA ASP A 341 1.35 -8.05 33.21
C ASP A 341 1.69 -7.64 31.76
N LEU A 342 1.74 -6.34 31.46
CA LEU A 342 2.06 -5.85 30.11
C LEU A 342 3.44 -6.32 29.63
N LYS A 343 4.45 -6.31 30.49
CA LYS A 343 5.81 -6.75 30.13
C LYS A 343 5.86 -8.23 29.75
N LYS A 344 4.94 -9.05 30.27
CA LYS A 344 4.85 -10.47 29.94
C LYS A 344 4.31 -10.68 28.51
N TYR A 345 3.47 -9.76 28.03
CA TYR A 345 2.75 -9.91 26.77
C TYR A 345 3.23 -8.95 25.66
N SER A 346 4.18 -8.06 25.95
CA SER A 346 4.91 -7.34 24.94
C SER A 346 5.76 -8.31 24.13
N LYS A 347 5.61 -8.32 22.80
CA LYS A 347 6.51 -9.03 21.90
C LYS A 347 7.52 -8.05 21.32
N LYS A 348 8.77 -8.51 21.16
CA LYS A 348 9.83 -7.76 20.48
C LYS A 348 10.05 -8.30 19.08
N ASN A 349 10.56 -7.44 18.20
CA ASN A 349 10.74 -7.69 16.78
C ASN A 349 9.43 -8.05 16.07
N THR A 350 8.32 -7.42 16.46
CA THR A 350 7.04 -7.64 15.77
C THR A 350 7.07 -6.94 14.41
N ALA A 351 6.56 -7.60 13.37
CA ALA A 351 6.42 -7.01 12.03
C ALA A 351 5.19 -6.10 11.96
N TRP A 352 4.97 -5.48 10.80
CA TRP A 352 3.71 -4.84 10.51
C TRP A 352 2.53 -5.81 10.65
N ASP A 353 1.37 -5.30 11.09
CA ASP A 353 0.15 -6.09 11.05
C ASP A 353 -0.26 -6.38 9.60
N ILE A 354 -0.93 -7.51 9.35
CA ILE A 354 -1.22 -7.96 7.99
C ILE A 354 -2.15 -7.01 7.24
N SER A 355 -2.92 -6.17 7.96
CA SER A 355 -3.76 -5.15 7.33
C SER A 355 -2.95 -3.97 6.78
N HIS A 356 -1.87 -3.52 7.44
CA HIS A 356 -0.98 -2.50 6.88
C HIS A 356 0.06 -3.14 5.95
N ALA A 357 0.49 -4.38 6.19
CA ALA A 357 1.41 -5.07 5.29
C ALA A 357 0.85 -5.32 3.88
N ARG A 358 -0.46 -5.13 3.64
CA ARG A 358 -1.02 -5.14 2.28
C ARG A 358 -0.34 -4.15 1.32
N ARG A 359 0.28 -3.08 1.85
CA ARG A 359 1.08 -2.14 1.05
C ARG A 359 2.30 -2.79 0.45
N PHE A 360 2.85 -3.82 1.09
CA PHE A 360 4.03 -4.55 0.62
C PHE A 360 3.78 -5.14 -0.76
N VAL A 361 2.60 -5.74 -0.96
CA VAL A 361 2.19 -6.29 -2.26
C VAL A 361 2.36 -5.24 -3.35
N ASN A 362 1.77 -4.06 -3.18
CA ASN A 362 1.73 -3.02 -4.20
C ASN A 362 3.07 -2.31 -4.40
N VAL A 363 3.75 -1.98 -3.29
CA VAL A 363 4.97 -1.14 -3.31
C VAL A 363 6.18 -1.95 -3.77
N PHE A 364 6.37 -3.17 -3.24
CA PHE A 364 7.47 -4.01 -3.70
C PHE A 364 7.26 -4.49 -5.13
N GLN A 365 6.02 -4.82 -5.54
CA GLN A 365 5.71 -5.13 -6.94
C GLN A 365 6.01 -3.93 -7.86
N THR A 366 5.60 -2.72 -7.47
CA THR A 366 5.87 -1.49 -8.22
C THR A 366 7.37 -1.29 -8.46
N LEU A 367 8.19 -1.45 -7.41
CA LEU A 367 9.65 -1.35 -7.54
C LEU A 367 10.20 -2.50 -8.38
N TYR A 368 9.73 -3.73 -8.18
CA TYR A 368 10.19 -4.92 -8.89
C TYR A 368 10.00 -4.80 -10.41
N GLU A 369 8.81 -4.41 -10.84
CA GLU A 369 8.45 -4.29 -12.27
C GLU A 369 9.19 -3.19 -13.01
N ASN A 370 9.63 -2.17 -12.28
CA ASN A 370 10.25 -0.98 -12.88
C ASN A 370 11.74 -0.88 -12.53
N LYS A 371 12.32 -1.87 -11.84
CA LYS A 371 13.71 -1.82 -11.38
C LYS A 371 14.70 -1.70 -12.53
N ASP A 372 14.53 -2.46 -13.62
CA ASP A 372 15.46 -2.44 -14.74
C ASP A 372 15.37 -1.12 -15.50
N LEU A 373 14.14 -0.63 -15.69
CA LEU A 373 13.85 0.66 -16.32
C LEU A 373 14.48 1.84 -15.57
N LEU A 374 14.51 1.75 -14.23
CA LEU A 374 14.99 2.82 -13.35
C LEU A 374 16.40 2.54 -12.79
N GLY A 375 17.06 1.47 -13.20
CA GLY A 375 18.38 1.08 -12.70
C GLY A 375 18.41 0.85 -11.19
N LEU A 376 17.41 0.16 -10.64
CA LEU A 376 17.32 -0.27 -9.24
C LEU A 376 17.78 -1.72 -9.11
N SER A 377 18.41 -2.05 -7.98
CA SER A 377 18.80 -3.43 -7.65
C SER A 377 17.81 -4.15 -6.72
N PHE A 378 16.83 -3.42 -6.19
CA PHE A 378 15.86 -3.91 -5.21
C PHE A 378 14.43 -3.57 -5.65
N PRO A 379 13.44 -4.45 -5.39
CA PRO A 379 13.58 -5.80 -4.86
C PRO A 379 14.07 -6.81 -5.92
N SER A 380 14.68 -7.90 -5.47
CA SER A 380 15.02 -9.04 -6.33
C SER A 380 13.87 -10.05 -6.34
N GLN A 381 13.91 -11.02 -7.26
CA GLN A 381 12.93 -12.10 -7.31
C GLN A 381 12.90 -12.92 -6.00
N ALA A 382 14.07 -13.13 -5.39
CA ALA A 382 14.19 -13.81 -4.10
C ALA A 382 13.51 -13.03 -2.95
N ILE A 383 13.51 -11.70 -3.00
CA ILE A 383 12.76 -10.88 -2.03
C ILE A 383 11.26 -11.06 -2.24
N MET A 384 10.78 -11.00 -3.48
CA MET A 384 9.35 -11.20 -3.78
C MET A 384 8.88 -12.59 -3.37
N GLN A 385 9.68 -13.62 -3.65
CA GLN A 385 9.41 -14.99 -3.18
C GLN A 385 9.46 -15.08 -1.65
N GLY A 386 10.41 -14.40 -0.99
CA GLY A 386 10.48 -14.36 0.47
C GLY A 386 9.24 -13.72 1.11
N LEU A 387 8.72 -12.62 0.53
CA LEU A 387 7.49 -11.99 0.98
C LEU A 387 6.29 -12.93 0.81
N ALA A 388 6.18 -13.59 -0.35
CA ALA A 388 5.16 -14.59 -0.61
C ALA A 388 5.22 -15.75 0.39
N ASN A 389 6.42 -16.31 0.62
CA ASN A 389 6.66 -17.37 1.61
C ASN A 389 6.30 -16.94 3.02
N GLN A 390 6.64 -15.71 3.43
CA GLN A 390 6.31 -15.19 4.75
C GLN A 390 4.80 -15.11 4.96
N PHE A 391 4.05 -14.67 3.96
CA PHE A 391 2.60 -14.70 4.00
C PHE A 391 2.06 -16.14 4.10
N ILE A 392 2.37 -17.01 3.15
CA ILE A 392 1.72 -18.34 3.07
C ILE A 392 2.20 -19.34 4.14
N TYR A 393 3.45 -19.28 4.57
CA TYR A 393 4.00 -20.25 5.53
C TYR A 393 4.24 -19.67 6.92
N GLY A 394 4.33 -18.34 7.02
CA GLY A 394 4.58 -17.64 8.26
C GLY A 394 3.32 -17.14 8.96
N THR A 395 2.28 -16.74 8.22
CA THR A 395 1.05 -16.17 8.82
C THR A 395 -0.16 -17.09 8.73
N PHE A 396 -0.28 -17.93 7.72
CA PHE A 396 -1.41 -18.86 7.56
C PHE A 396 -1.32 -20.05 8.53
N ASN A 397 -2.44 -20.38 9.17
CA ASN A 397 -2.57 -21.49 10.14
C ASN A 397 -2.50 -22.90 9.54
N ARG A 398 -2.28 -23.03 8.22
CA ARG A 398 -2.20 -24.31 7.48
C ARG A 398 -3.50 -25.11 7.44
N ASN A 399 -4.62 -24.51 7.82
CA ASN A 399 -5.93 -25.15 7.72
C ASN A 399 -6.64 -24.65 6.45
N PHE A 400 -6.61 -25.45 5.39
CA PHE A 400 -7.27 -25.10 4.13
C PHE A 400 -8.81 -25.14 4.19
N GLU A 401 -9.42 -25.80 5.17
CA GLU A 401 -10.88 -25.81 5.32
C GLU A 401 -11.38 -24.55 6.04
N MET A 402 -10.63 -24.09 7.03
CA MET A 402 -10.92 -22.89 7.82
C MET A 402 -9.66 -22.02 7.96
N PRO A 403 -9.21 -21.38 6.86
CA PRO A 403 -8.04 -20.53 6.92
C PRO A 403 -8.16 -19.42 7.95
N LEU A 404 -7.08 -19.22 8.69
CA LEU A 404 -6.85 -18.06 9.56
C LEU A 404 -5.43 -17.57 9.36
N PHE A 405 -5.24 -16.28 9.62
CA PHE A 405 -3.96 -15.61 9.50
C PHE A 405 -3.59 -14.94 10.80
N THR A 406 -2.31 -14.99 11.14
CA THR A 406 -1.80 -14.24 12.27
C THR A 406 -1.96 -12.74 12.05
N ASN A 407 -2.21 -11.98 13.12
CA ASN A 407 -2.37 -10.53 13.01
C ASN A 407 -1.12 -9.81 12.47
N PHE A 408 0.08 -10.37 12.63
CA PHE A 408 1.32 -9.74 12.18
C PHE A 408 2.08 -10.60 11.17
N MET A 409 2.82 -9.94 10.27
CA MET A 409 3.55 -10.59 9.18
C MET A 409 4.67 -11.51 9.66
N ASP A 410 5.24 -11.31 10.86
CA ASP A 410 6.28 -12.19 11.43
C ASP A 410 5.74 -13.55 11.88
N GLY A 411 4.42 -13.76 11.82
CA GLY A 411 3.75 -14.94 12.37
C GLY A 411 3.34 -14.77 13.83
N SER A 412 3.54 -13.59 14.44
CA SER A 412 2.95 -13.31 15.75
C SER A 412 1.46 -13.04 15.65
N ASN A 413 0.72 -13.48 16.66
CA ASN A 413 -0.74 -13.49 16.62
C ASN A 413 -1.40 -12.92 17.88
N GLY A 414 -0.74 -11.99 18.56
CA GLY A 414 -1.38 -11.31 19.69
C GLY A 414 -2.40 -10.26 19.28
N TRP A 415 -2.94 -9.57 20.27
CA TRP A 415 -3.89 -8.49 20.05
C TRP A 415 -3.23 -7.26 19.42
N PHE A 416 -4.00 -6.53 18.62
CA PHE A 416 -3.59 -5.29 17.98
C PHE A 416 -4.59 -4.16 18.26
N ARG A 417 -4.10 -2.92 18.39
CA ARG A 417 -4.92 -1.70 18.57
C ARG A 417 -5.89 -1.73 19.76
N VAL A 418 -5.49 -2.36 20.85
CA VAL A 418 -6.30 -2.44 22.07
C VAL A 418 -6.53 -1.04 22.63
N GLY A 419 -7.79 -0.61 22.73
CA GLY A 419 -8.13 0.73 23.21
C GLY A 419 -7.81 1.87 22.23
N TYR A 420 -7.58 1.57 20.95
CA TYR A 420 -7.20 2.58 19.94
C TYR A 420 -8.18 3.74 19.87
N LEU A 421 -7.64 4.97 19.93
CA LEU A 421 -8.37 6.24 20.03
C LEU A 421 -9.34 6.27 21.22
N GLU A 422 -8.89 5.77 22.37
CA GLU A 422 -9.64 5.75 23.63
C GLU A 422 -10.96 4.96 23.56
N ARG A 423 -11.12 4.11 22.55
CA ARG A 423 -12.35 3.31 22.37
C ARG A 423 -12.35 2.14 23.34
N VAL A 424 -13.28 2.19 24.29
CA VAL A 424 -13.43 1.17 25.32
C VAL A 424 -13.77 -0.18 24.71
N GLY A 425 -12.99 -1.21 25.08
CA GLY A 425 -13.22 -2.57 24.59
C GLY A 425 -12.95 -2.75 23.09
N PHE A 426 -12.23 -1.83 22.45
CA PHE A 426 -11.83 -1.94 21.06
C PHE A 426 -10.53 -2.72 20.89
N GLY A 427 -10.43 -3.55 19.85
CA GLY A 427 -9.17 -4.17 19.43
C GLY A 427 -9.38 -5.33 18.45
N TYR A 428 -8.28 -5.81 17.88
CA TYR A 428 -8.25 -7.00 17.03
C TYR A 428 -7.69 -8.16 17.85
N ALA A 429 -8.50 -9.18 18.13
CA ALA A 429 -8.06 -10.40 18.82
C ALA A 429 -7.20 -11.27 17.88
N PRO A 430 -6.54 -12.34 18.36
CA PRO A 430 -5.80 -13.27 17.54
C PRO A 430 -6.62 -13.77 16.34
N ASN A 431 -6.05 -13.66 15.14
CA ASN A 431 -6.66 -13.95 13.84
C ASN A 431 -7.79 -13.04 13.37
N ASP A 432 -8.17 -11.99 14.12
CA ASP A 432 -9.25 -11.09 13.71
C ASP A 432 -8.89 -10.30 12.44
N GLN A 433 -7.60 -10.17 12.10
CA GLN A 433 -7.20 -9.57 10.83
C GLN A 433 -7.26 -10.51 9.61
N SER A 434 -7.80 -11.72 9.72
CA SER A 434 -7.84 -12.68 8.59
C SER A 434 -8.51 -12.11 7.33
N ILE A 435 -9.45 -11.17 7.49
CA ILE A 435 -10.05 -10.42 6.36
C ILE A 435 -9.03 -9.65 5.50
N ALA A 436 -7.90 -9.24 6.08
CA ALA A 436 -6.83 -8.57 5.32
C ALA A 436 -6.18 -9.51 4.30
N ALA A 437 -6.23 -10.83 4.50
CA ALA A 437 -5.79 -11.79 3.49
C ALA A 437 -6.68 -11.72 2.24
N LEU A 438 -8.01 -11.58 2.40
CA LEU A 438 -8.95 -11.45 1.28
C LEU A 438 -8.80 -10.11 0.57
N THR A 439 -8.72 -9.01 1.34
CA THR A 439 -8.80 -7.65 0.80
C THR A 439 -7.44 -7.02 0.48
N GLY A 440 -6.35 -7.62 0.95
CA GLY A 440 -5.02 -7.03 0.87
C GLY A 440 -4.29 -7.18 -0.46
N GLY A 441 -4.88 -7.87 -1.44
CA GLY A 441 -4.22 -8.16 -2.72
C GLY A 441 -3.16 -9.26 -2.62
N TYR A 442 -3.05 -9.96 -1.49
CA TYR A 442 -2.06 -11.04 -1.28
C TYR A 442 -2.15 -12.16 -2.32
N GLY A 443 -3.29 -12.34 -3.00
CA GLY A 443 -3.46 -13.27 -4.11
C GLY A 443 -2.51 -13.01 -5.28
N PHE A 444 -2.10 -11.75 -5.50
CA PHE A 444 -1.10 -11.39 -6.52
C PHE A 444 0.27 -12.01 -6.23
N LEU A 445 0.60 -12.32 -4.97
CA LEU A 445 1.86 -12.98 -4.62
C LEU A 445 1.92 -14.44 -5.09
N SER A 446 0.83 -15.00 -5.61
CA SER A 446 0.81 -16.32 -6.25
C SER A 446 1.74 -16.42 -7.47
N GLU A 447 2.12 -15.28 -8.07
CA GLU A 447 3.19 -15.20 -9.10
C GLU A 447 4.55 -15.72 -8.59
N TYR A 448 4.78 -15.64 -7.28
CA TYR A 448 6.05 -15.99 -6.64
C TYR A 448 5.97 -17.26 -5.78
N ASN A 449 4.76 -17.68 -5.39
CA ASN A 449 4.51 -18.94 -4.71
C ASN A 449 3.11 -19.49 -5.05
N SER A 450 3.05 -20.61 -5.76
CA SER A 450 1.81 -21.23 -6.22
C SER A 450 0.87 -21.71 -5.11
N ASP A 451 1.38 -21.97 -3.91
CA ASP A 451 0.58 -22.42 -2.76
C ASP A 451 -0.40 -21.33 -2.30
N ILE A 452 -0.09 -20.06 -2.56
CA ILE A 452 -1.02 -18.94 -2.37
C ILE A 452 -2.23 -19.09 -3.30
N GLY A 453 -2.03 -19.57 -4.52
CA GLY A 453 -3.10 -19.84 -5.46
C GLY A 453 -4.08 -20.89 -4.94
N GLU A 454 -3.55 -21.99 -4.40
CA GLU A 454 -4.36 -23.03 -3.75
C GLU A 454 -5.12 -22.48 -2.54
N LEU A 455 -4.45 -21.74 -1.66
CA LEU A 455 -5.08 -21.10 -0.51
C LEU A 455 -6.24 -20.20 -0.91
N PHE A 456 -6.07 -19.35 -1.94
CA PHE A 456 -7.12 -18.43 -2.38
C PHE A 456 -8.32 -19.15 -3.02
N CYS A 457 -8.08 -20.26 -3.72
CA CYS A 457 -9.17 -21.16 -4.13
C CYS A 457 -9.95 -21.68 -2.91
N LYS A 458 -9.26 -22.10 -1.85
CA LYS A 458 -9.91 -22.61 -0.64
C LYS A 458 -10.61 -21.52 0.16
N LEU A 459 -10.08 -20.30 0.17
CA LEU A 459 -10.78 -19.13 0.71
C LEU A 459 -12.08 -18.86 -0.06
N GLU A 460 -12.07 -18.93 -1.40
CA GLU A 460 -13.28 -18.78 -2.21
C GLU A 460 -14.32 -19.87 -1.89
N VAL A 461 -13.91 -21.13 -1.73
CA VAL A 461 -14.81 -22.21 -1.31
C VAL A 461 -15.38 -21.97 0.09
N MET A 462 -14.54 -21.56 1.04
CA MET A 462 -14.93 -21.31 2.43
C MET A 462 -15.97 -20.18 2.55
N ILE A 463 -15.73 -19.02 1.93
CA ILE A 463 -16.63 -17.86 2.03
C ILE A 463 -18.00 -18.11 1.38
N ASN A 464 -18.06 -18.99 0.39
CA ASN A 464 -19.30 -19.39 -0.29
C ASN A 464 -19.97 -20.63 0.34
N SER A 465 -19.38 -21.21 1.39
CA SER A 465 -19.90 -22.43 2.01
C SER A 465 -21.19 -22.19 2.79
N THR A 466 -22.14 -23.11 2.62
CA THR A 466 -23.39 -23.15 3.39
C THR A 466 -23.31 -24.08 4.61
N SER A 467 -22.19 -24.76 4.81
CA SER A 467 -22.00 -25.64 5.97
C SER A 467 -22.01 -24.83 7.27
N ALA A 468 -22.79 -25.27 8.26
CA ALA A 468 -23.04 -24.50 9.48
C ALA A 468 -21.74 -24.16 10.27
N ASN A 469 -20.80 -25.11 10.33
CA ASN A 469 -19.51 -24.92 11.01
C ASN A 469 -18.61 -23.90 10.27
N ILE A 470 -18.48 -24.04 8.94
CA ILE A 470 -17.69 -23.12 8.11
C ILE A 470 -18.32 -21.73 8.11
N ARG A 471 -19.64 -21.66 8.02
CA ARG A 471 -20.35 -20.38 8.04
C ARG A 471 -20.12 -19.63 9.36
N LYS A 472 -20.19 -20.32 10.49
CA LYS A 472 -19.84 -19.75 11.80
C LYS A 472 -18.40 -19.22 11.81
N HIS A 473 -17.45 -19.99 11.28
CA HIS A 473 -16.05 -19.55 11.17
C HIS A 473 -15.90 -18.26 10.35
N VAL A 474 -16.57 -18.17 9.20
CA VAL A 474 -16.57 -16.96 8.36
C VAL A 474 -17.16 -15.77 9.10
N ILE A 475 -18.29 -15.95 9.80
CA ILE A 475 -18.91 -14.88 10.61
C ILE A 475 -17.94 -14.38 11.69
N ASP A 476 -17.31 -15.31 12.41
CA ASP A 476 -16.47 -14.98 13.56
C ASP A 476 -15.17 -14.28 13.16
N HIS A 477 -14.59 -14.57 11.99
CA HIS A 477 -13.23 -14.14 11.64
C HIS A 477 -13.10 -13.24 10.40
N TYR A 478 -14.08 -13.26 9.50
CA TYR A 478 -14.02 -12.48 8.26
C TYR A 478 -15.07 -11.38 8.22
N GLU A 479 -16.26 -11.65 8.76
CA GLU A 479 -17.33 -10.64 8.82
C GLU A 479 -17.34 -9.86 10.13
N SER A 480 -16.66 -10.37 11.17
CA SER A 480 -16.57 -9.73 12.48
C SER A 480 -15.11 -9.57 12.94
N ASN A 481 -14.38 -8.74 12.20
CA ASN A 481 -12.92 -8.64 12.24
C ASN A 481 -12.37 -7.73 13.35
N TYR A 482 -13.19 -7.24 14.28
CA TYR A 482 -12.71 -6.51 15.46
C TYR A 482 -13.74 -6.54 16.59
N GLN A 483 -13.27 -6.27 17.81
CA GLN A 483 -14.11 -6.00 18.96
C GLN A 483 -14.31 -4.50 19.15
N ASN A 484 -15.49 -4.11 19.63
CA ASN A 484 -15.82 -2.77 20.08
C ASN A 484 -16.83 -2.89 21.22
N ASN A 485 -16.65 -2.13 22.31
CA ASN A 485 -17.44 -2.34 23.53
C ASN A 485 -17.44 -3.80 24.01
N TYR A 486 -16.31 -4.50 23.86
CA TYR A 486 -16.12 -5.91 24.26
C TYR A 486 -16.98 -6.93 23.50
N SER A 487 -17.57 -6.54 22.36
CA SER A 487 -18.30 -7.44 21.48
C SER A 487 -17.78 -7.37 20.06
N LYS A 488 -17.85 -8.49 19.34
CA LYS A 488 -17.54 -8.52 17.90
C LYS A 488 -18.65 -7.84 17.13
N ILE A 489 -18.28 -6.92 16.24
CA ILE A 489 -19.22 -6.24 15.34
C ILE A 489 -19.14 -6.91 13.98
N ARG A 490 -20.29 -7.34 13.46
CA ARG A 490 -20.41 -7.87 12.11
C ARG A 490 -20.55 -6.72 11.11
N SER A 491 -19.53 -6.45 10.31
CA SER A 491 -19.49 -5.39 9.29
C SER A 491 -19.98 -5.86 7.92
N ALA A 492 -19.70 -7.11 7.55
CA ALA A 492 -20.10 -7.70 6.27
C ALA A 492 -21.06 -8.90 6.46
N ASP A 493 -21.72 -9.31 5.39
CA ASP A 493 -22.48 -10.56 5.33
C ASP A 493 -22.28 -11.20 3.96
N TYR A 494 -21.39 -12.20 3.87
CA TYR A 494 -21.04 -12.83 2.60
C TYR A 494 -22.16 -13.67 1.99
N SER A 495 -23.25 -13.89 2.73
CA SER A 495 -24.48 -14.46 2.17
C SER A 495 -25.39 -13.42 1.51
N ASP A 496 -25.16 -12.12 1.77
CA ASP A 496 -25.88 -11.00 1.17
C ASP A 496 -24.97 -10.18 0.24
N LEU A 497 -25.08 -10.47 -1.07
CA LEU A 497 -24.33 -9.73 -2.10
C LEU A 497 -24.82 -8.29 -2.30
N ASN A 498 -25.89 -7.86 -1.62
CA ASN A 498 -26.34 -6.47 -1.60
C ASN A 498 -25.74 -5.68 -0.44
N ASN A 499 -25.11 -6.34 0.53
CA ASN A 499 -24.37 -5.67 1.59
C ASN A 499 -23.16 -4.91 1.00
N SER A 500 -23.06 -3.62 1.36
CA SER A 500 -22.02 -2.70 0.86
C SER A 500 -20.60 -3.17 1.18
N GLU A 501 -20.36 -3.64 2.41
CA GLU A 501 -19.04 -4.13 2.84
C GLU A 501 -18.69 -5.46 2.15
N THR A 502 -19.66 -6.37 1.99
CA THR A 502 -19.48 -7.61 1.20
C THR A 502 -19.05 -7.30 -0.23
N GLN A 503 -19.69 -6.30 -0.87
CA GLN A 503 -19.32 -5.88 -2.22
C GLN A 503 -17.89 -5.34 -2.27
N ALA A 504 -17.51 -4.48 -1.32
CA ALA A 504 -16.16 -3.93 -1.20
C ALA A 504 -15.11 -5.04 -1.00
N ASP A 505 -15.36 -5.97 -0.08
CA ASP A 505 -14.46 -7.09 0.19
C ASP A 505 -14.26 -7.95 -1.06
N PHE A 506 -15.34 -8.29 -1.74
CA PHE A 506 -15.30 -9.11 -2.95
C PHE A 506 -14.67 -8.39 -4.15
N LEU A 507 -14.84 -7.07 -4.25
CA LEU A 507 -14.17 -6.25 -5.26
C LEU A 507 -12.65 -6.19 -5.05
N ASN A 508 -12.17 -6.39 -3.82
CA ASN A 508 -10.74 -6.56 -3.56
C ASN A 508 -10.27 -8.00 -3.78
N PHE A 509 -11.10 -8.98 -3.38
CA PHE A 509 -10.73 -10.39 -3.35
C PHE A 509 -10.69 -11.03 -4.73
N TYR A 510 -11.71 -10.82 -5.58
CA TYR A 510 -11.75 -11.48 -6.89
C TYR A 510 -10.62 -11.00 -7.80
N PRO A 511 -10.40 -9.68 -8.03
CA PRO A 511 -9.31 -9.19 -8.87
C PRO A 511 -7.91 -9.73 -8.53
N ALA A 512 -7.65 -10.00 -7.24
CA ALA A 512 -6.37 -10.54 -6.78
C ALA A 512 -6.10 -12.00 -7.23
N GLN A 513 -7.07 -12.66 -7.87
CA GLN A 513 -7.00 -14.06 -8.28
C GLN A 513 -6.81 -14.25 -9.79
N TYR A 514 -6.57 -13.19 -10.55
CA TYR A 514 -6.60 -13.20 -12.03
C TYR A 514 -5.70 -14.27 -12.68
N ASN A 515 -4.57 -14.59 -12.03
CA ASN A 515 -3.56 -15.54 -12.50
C ASN A 515 -3.67 -16.93 -11.86
N ILE A 516 -4.64 -17.15 -10.96
CA ILE A 516 -4.89 -18.42 -10.30
C ILE A 516 -5.76 -19.29 -11.21
N SER A 517 -5.36 -20.55 -11.40
CA SER A 517 -6.10 -21.52 -12.23
C SER A 517 -7.62 -21.49 -11.98
N ASN A 518 -8.39 -21.70 -13.04
CA ASN A 518 -9.85 -21.85 -12.99
C ASN A 518 -10.28 -23.10 -12.20
N SER A 519 -9.37 -24.05 -11.98
CA SER A 519 -9.65 -25.32 -11.31
C SER A 519 -9.59 -25.22 -9.77
N CYS A 520 -10.43 -24.40 -9.15
CA CYS A 520 -10.62 -24.46 -7.69
C CYS A 520 -11.47 -25.66 -7.21
N ALA A 521 -11.76 -26.60 -8.10
CA ALA A 521 -12.61 -27.77 -7.85
C ALA A 521 -11.89 -28.84 -7.02
#